data_AF-A0A847LWC5-F1
#
_entry.id   AF-A0A847LWC5-F1
#
_cell.length_a   1.000
_cell.length_b   1.000
_cell.length_c   1.000
_cell.angle_alpha   90.00
_cell.angle_beta   90.00
_cell.angle_gamma   90.00
#
_symmetry.space_group_name_H-M   'P 1'
#
loop_
_entity.id
_entity.type
_entity.pdbx_description
1 polymer ?
#
loop_
_entity_poly.entity_id
_entity_poly.type
_entity_poly.pdbx_seq_one_letter_code
_entity_poly.pdbx_strand_id
1 'polypeptide(L)'
;MWFTSGHKYTIDWISPVVKKYWIKAETMDTMQLMSILELETELLRTEYPYLSPEHDPDIERYYDLRSLGRSADALVLYQSRLVPRYPDEQFRTQILRAYRTRSPQYGLLLQQAYHQLGQRVLERTKKIIKYIAVKADSFDATDVYSTIKTADAILALLPRERFEAVMAIERLHRYAERLRYCEKSMAKAEALIRAYVTEALSIVEEERQRRREEQERAQAEERRRLVARDKAELLKQQWMAGAHSRQQALEAAQRRNKLLKGSCLHERPPQVHIDLNAIRFSAADLARIQIPPTLTRIEDKTLAFCFKYWNLIHDAAFERILFLYSRKYNSKHYEVFSVIQRGRLSGKRDEEILAAVMSILITGYYYSIQGDRYLQQQWALLKAKLEGTEKPAAPELKRTAVRRRNAMKGLTRRPKAATGTARTPSPAAAETNSPSKTEVQGTGRDLVTRNMAKVETRPQALEVPVRRFSVSERLMQLSGRSYDVYQDLFLSHARNAIRRVLGKGRGLFFSLPAEAEDLVYEYLKRNYSNPYMNWEQSQEQKQLEALGFSLSKIEAVIDECYKIMEK
;
A
#
# COMPACT_ATOMS: atom_id res chain seq x y z
N MET A 1 -47.81 50.65 39.08
CA MET A 1 -46.65 49.85 39.52
C MET A 1 -47.00 48.37 39.42
N TRP A 2 -46.17 47.60 38.72
CA TRP A 2 -46.05 46.13 38.62
C TRP A 2 -44.51 45.90 38.48
N PHE A 3 -43.84 44.79 38.77
CA PHE A 3 -44.11 43.40 39.19
C PHE A 3 -43.14 43.10 40.41
N THR A 4 -42.96 41.94 41.04
CA THR A 4 -42.96 40.51 40.64
C THR A 4 -43.26 39.59 41.84
N SER A 5 -43.70 38.35 41.58
CA SER A 5 -43.70 37.25 42.56
C SER A 5 -42.70 36.16 42.15
N GLY A 6 -42.01 35.54 43.11
CA GLY A 6 -41.09 34.43 42.87
C GLY A 6 -41.61 33.10 43.44
N HIS A 7 -41.94 32.14 42.58
CA HIS A 7 -42.28 30.76 43.00
C HIS A 7 -41.03 29.89 43.10
N LYS A 8 -40.98 29.01 44.11
CA LYS A 8 -40.01 27.91 44.18
C LYS A 8 -40.48 26.76 43.29
N TYR A 9 -39.67 26.35 42.31
CA TYR A 9 -39.87 25.12 41.55
C TYR A 9 -38.90 24.04 42.01
N THR A 10 -39.42 22.90 42.45
CA THR A 10 -38.65 21.67 42.71
C THR A 10 -38.45 20.89 41.41
N ILE A 11 -37.19 20.60 41.05
CA ILE A 11 -36.84 19.94 39.77
C ILE A 11 -36.46 18.48 40.05
N ASP A 12 -37.45 17.58 40.06
CA ASP A 12 -37.22 16.14 40.31
C ASP A 12 -36.83 15.32 39.07
N TRP A 13 -36.77 15.95 37.88
CA TRP A 13 -36.42 15.29 36.61
C TRP A 13 -34.92 15.00 36.41
N ILE A 14 -34.11 15.08 37.47
CA ILE A 14 -32.65 14.89 37.41
C ILE A 14 -32.30 13.41 37.63
N SER A 15 -31.81 12.77 36.56
CA SER A 15 -31.30 11.39 36.55
C SER A 15 -30.32 11.11 37.70
N PRO A 16 -30.31 9.89 38.30
CA PRO A 16 -29.38 9.54 39.38
C PRO A 16 -27.91 9.76 39.05
N VAL A 17 -27.53 9.65 37.76
CA VAL A 17 -26.17 9.97 37.29
C VAL A 17 -25.86 11.46 37.51
N VAL A 18 -26.78 12.35 37.15
CA VAL A 18 -26.61 13.80 37.29
C VAL A 18 -26.72 14.24 38.76
N LYS A 19 -27.57 13.61 39.59
CA LYS A 19 -27.54 13.79 41.06
C LYS A 19 -26.15 13.44 41.64
N LYS A 20 -25.44 12.46 41.07
CA LYS A 20 -24.05 12.10 41.46
C LYS A 20 -22.99 13.11 41.00
N TYR A 21 -23.27 13.93 39.98
CA TYR A 21 -22.43 15.10 39.65
C TYR A 21 -22.71 16.27 40.59
N TRP A 22 -23.97 16.55 40.93
CA TRP A 22 -24.36 17.63 41.84
C TRP A 22 -23.64 17.56 43.20
N ILE A 23 -23.65 16.38 43.84
CA ILE A 23 -22.97 16.12 45.13
C ILE A 23 -21.43 16.29 45.04
N LYS A 24 -20.87 16.38 43.82
CA LYS A 24 -19.45 16.66 43.59
C LYS A 24 -19.17 18.05 43.02
N ALA A 25 -20.21 18.80 42.66
CA ALA A 25 -20.12 20.14 42.09
C ALA A 25 -20.06 21.24 43.15
N GLU A 26 -20.53 20.97 44.38
CA GLU A 26 -20.50 21.91 45.53
C GLU A 26 -19.08 22.36 45.95
N THR A 27 -18.02 21.82 45.34
CA THR A 27 -16.61 22.21 45.56
C THR A 27 -15.85 22.59 44.29
N MET A 28 -16.52 22.67 43.12
CA MET A 28 -15.89 23.04 41.85
C MET A 28 -16.48 24.35 41.30
N ASP A 29 -15.59 25.30 41.00
CA ASP A 29 -15.93 26.55 40.33
C ASP A 29 -16.70 26.30 39.02
N THR A 30 -17.79 27.05 38.80
CA THR A 30 -18.64 26.92 37.62
C THR A 30 -17.87 27.21 36.33
N MET A 31 -16.90 28.13 36.37
CA MET A 31 -16.00 28.38 35.24
C MET A 31 -15.13 27.15 34.91
N GLN A 32 -14.68 26.41 35.93
CA GLN A 32 -13.88 25.19 35.74
C GLN A 32 -14.73 24.05 35.14
N LEU A 33 -16.00 23.93 35.53
CA LEU A 33 -16.92 22.96 34.94
C LEU A 33 -17.23 23.26 33.47
N MET A 34 -17.39 24.54 33.10
CA MET A 34 -17.57 24.94 31.69
C MET A 34 -16.32 24.65 30.84
N SER A 35 -15.12 25.01 31.32
CA SER A 35 -13.84 24.71 30.65
C SER A 35 -13.66 23.21 30.35
N ILE A 36 -14.09 22.33 31.28
CA ILE A 36 -14.04 20.88 31.09
C ILE A 36 -15.00 20.41 29.99
N LEU A 37 -16.23 20.92 29.96
CA LEU A 37 -17.24 20.54 28.95
C LEU A 37 -16.86 21.03 27.54
N GLU A 38 -16.27 22.22 27.44
CA GLU A 38 -15.69 22.73 26.21
C GLU A 38 -14.54 21.84 25.72
N LEU A 39 -13.66 21.40 26.62
CA LEU A 39 -12.55 20.52 26.27
C LEU A 39 -13.01 19.11 25.87
N GLU A 40 -14.03 18.54 26.52
CA GLU A 40 -14.68 17.31 26.03
C GLU A 40 -15.20 17.49 24.60
N THR A 41 -15.84 18.63 24.31
CA THR A 41 -16.38 18.95 22.98
C THR A 41 -15.27 19.13 21.93
N GLU A 42 -14.16 19.76 22.27
CA GLU A 42 -12.99 19.94 21.40
C GLU A 42 -12.30 18.60 21.09
N LEU A 43 -12.08 17.78 22.11
CA LEU A 43 -11.51 16.43 21.96
C LEU A 43 -12.41 15.54 21.09
N LEU A 44 -13.73 15.61 21.27
CA LEU A 44 -14.70 14.88 20.45
C LEU A 44 -14.71 15.35 18.99
N ARG A 45 -14.65 16.66 18.73
CA ARG A 45 -14.52 17.20 17.36
C ARG A 45 -13.20 16.80 16.69
N THR A 46 -12.16 16.54 17.49
CA THR A 46 -10.85 16.09 16.98
C THR A 46 -10.82 14.59 16.66
N GLU A 47 -11.37 13.71 17.52
CA GLU A 47 -11.43 12.26 17.23
C GLU A 47 -12.60 11.88 16.28
N TYR A 48 -13.72 12.62 16.31
CA TYR A 48 -14.95 12.30 15.57
C TYR A 48 -15.57 13.55 14.88
N PRO A 49 -14.94 14.12 13.83
CA PRO A 49 -15.36 15.41 13.24
C PRO A 49 -16.82 15.48 12.73
N TYR A 50 -17.44 14.33 12.43
CA TYR A 50 -18.80 14.23 11.89
C TYR A 50 -19.87 13.84 12.94
N LEU A 51 -19.48 13.67 14.20
CA LEU A 51 -20.40 13.33 15.29
C LEU A 51 -20.85 14.61 16.01
N SER A 52 -22.15 14.78 16.23
CA SER A 52 -22.71 15.88 17.03
C SER A 52 -23.54 15.34 18.20
N PRO A 53 -23.94 16.21 19.17
CA PRO A 53 -24.87 15.82 20.23
C PRO A 53 -26.27 15.41 19.72
N GLU A 54 -26.62 15.77 18.47
CA GLU A 54 -27.96 15.60 17.89
C GLU A 54 -28.00 14.60 16.72
N HIS A 55 -26.85 14.30 16.10
CA HIS A 55 -26.75 13.39 14.95
C HIS A 55 -25.46 12.54 14.96
N ASP A 56 -25.61 11.24 14.68
CA ASP A 56 -24.53 10.32 14.36
C ASP A 56 -24.76 9.73 12.94
N PRO A 57 -23.94 10.08 11.94
CA PRO A 57 -24.14 9.62 10.57
C PRO A 57 -23.80 8.13 10.38
N ASP A 58 -23.10 7.48 11.32
CA ASP A 58 -22.90 6.03 11.27
C ASP A 58 -24.17 5.26 11.68
N ILE A 59 -25.06 5.85 12.49
CA ILE A 59 -26.37 5.24 12.82
C ILE A 59 -27.26 5.24 11.58
N GLU A 60 -27.33 6.36 10.86
CA GLU A 60 -28.07 6.49 9.59
C GLU A 60 -27.56 5.48 8.55
N ARG A 61 -26.26 5.55 8.26
CA ARG A 61 -25.57 4.68 7.31
C ARG A 61 -25.69 3.18 7.64
N TYR A 62 -25.80 2.82 8.93
CA TYR A 62 -26.07 1.45 9.36
C TYR A 62 -27.46 0.96 8.93
N TYR A 63 -28.46 1.83 8.95
CA TYR A 63 -29.80 1.50 8.46
C TYR A 63 -29.89 1.53 6.93
N ASP A 64 -29.20 2.45 6.25
CA ASP A 64 -29.12 2.48 4.78
C ASP A 64 -28.46 1.21 4.21
N LEU A 65 -27.34 0.77 4.80
CA LEU A 65 -26.71 -0.48 4.40
C LEU A 65 -27.61 -1.70 4.65
N ARG A 66 -28.61 -1.62 5.53
CA ARG A 66 -29.61 -2.70 5.70
C ARG A 66 -30.83 -2.56 4.80
N SER A 67 -31.28 -1.35 4.44
CA SER A 67 -32.35 -1.17 3.44
C SER A 67 -31.88 -1.56 2.04
N LEU A 68 -30.63 -1.25 1.70
CA LEU A 68 -29.95 -1.68 0.46
C LEU A 68 -29.54 -3.16 0.45
N GLY A 69 -29.94 -3.96 1.45
CA GLY A 69 -29.62 -5.39 1.54
C GLY A 69 -28.15 -5.73 1.86
N ARG A 70 -27.25 -4.74 1.95
CA ARG A 70 -25.80 -4.83 2.23
C ARG A 70 -25.49 -5.19 3.70
N SER A 71 -26.11 -6.26 4.17
CA SER A 71 -26.08 -6.72 5.58
C SER A 71 -24.67 -7.01 6.10
N ALA A 72 -23.74 -7.45 5.25
CA ALA A 72 -22.34 -7.66 5.62
C ALA A 72 -21.64 -6.34 5.98
N ASP A 73 -21.79 -5.31 5.14
CA ASP A 73 -21.20 -4.00 5.37
C ASP A 73 -21.81 -3.30 6.59
N ALA A 74 -23.13 -3.45 6.79
CA ALA A 74 -23.82 -2.97 7.98
C ALA A 74 -23.26 -3.62 9.27
N LEU A 75 -22.96 -4.93 9.25
CA LEU A 75 -22.34 -5.61 10.38
C LEU A 75 -20.89 -5.16 10.63
N VAL A 76 -20.10 -4.92 9.57
CA VAL A 76 -18.73 -4.38 9.69
C VAL A 76 -18.76 -2.98 10.29
N LEU A 77 -19.66 -2.10 9.83
CA LEU A 77 -19.84 -0.75 10.40
C LEU A 77 -20.27 -0.83 11.87
N TYR A 78 -21.24 -1.67 12.20
CA TYR A 78 -21.71 -1.88 13.57
C TYR A 78 -20.57 -2.31 14.50
N GLN A 79 -19.78 -3.32 14.10
CA GLN A 79 -18.68 -3.85 14.92
C GLN A 79 -17.49 -2.89 15.03
N SER A 80 -17.16 -2.15 13.96
CA SER A 80 -15.98 -1.27 13.92
C SER A 80 -16.22 0.14 14.48
N ARG A 81 -17.46 0.65 14.44
CA ARG A 81 -17.80 2.03 14.87
C ARG A 81 -18.81 2.07 16.00
N LEU A 82 -19.99 1.47 15.82
CA LEU A 82 -21.10 1.61 16.77
C LEU A 82 -20.85 0.86 18.09
N VAL A 83 -20.14 -0.28 18.07
CA VAL A 83 -19.76 -1.01 19.28
C VAL A 83 -18.71 -0.24 20.12
N PRO A 84 -17.58 0.27 19.57
CA PRO A 84 -16.67 1.12 20.33
C PRO A 84 -17.29 2.44 20.82
N ARG A 85 -18.12 3.08 19.97
CA ARG A 85 -18.81 4.35 20.32
C ARG A 85 -19.82 4.12 21.44
N TYR A 86 -20.61 3.06 21.38
CA TYR A 86 -21.65 2.72 22.35
C TYR A 86 -21.39 1.32 22.95
N PRO A 87 -20.49 1.18 23.95
CA PRO A 87 -20.00 -0.13 24.40
C PRO A 87 -21.06 -0.99 25.10
N ASP A 88 -21.93 -0.39 25.91
CA ASP A 88 -23.06 -1.11 26.52
C ASP A 88 -24.07 -1.56 25.44
N GLU A 89 -24.37 -2.85 25.44
CA GLU A 89 -25.31 -3.48 24.52
C GLU A 89 -26.76 -3.07 24.77
N GLN A 90 -27.16 -2.84 26.02
CA GLN A 90 -28.52 -2.41 26.32
C GLN A 90 -28.77 -1.00 25.79
N PHE A 91 -27.91 -0.05 26.15
CA PHE A 91 -27.95 1.32 25.66
C PHE A 91 -27.79 1.40 24.13
N ARG A 92 -26.84 0.67 23.54
CA ARG A 92 -26.66 0.58 22.07
C ARG A 92 -27.91 0.05 21.37
N THR A 93 -28.64 -0.89 21.97
CA THR A 93 -29.92 -1.39 21.43
C THR A 93 -31.03 -0.36 21.58
N GLN A 94 -31.09 0.38 22.69
CA GLN A 94 -32.07 1.44 22.93
C GLN A 94 -31.92 2.60 21.94
N ILE A 95 -30.71 3.15 21.76
CA ILE A 95 -30.48 4.30 20.85
C ILE A 95 -30.75 3.94 19.38
N LEU A 96 -30.33 2.75 18.92
CA LEU A 96 -30.61 2.28 17.56
C LEU A 96 -32.10 2.00 17.34
N ARG A 97 -32.81 1.46 18.35
CA ARG A 97 -34.28 1.32 18.30
C ARG A 97 -34.95 2.69 18.22
N ALA A 98 -34.54 3.64 19.05
CA ALA A 98 -35.09 4.99 19.11
C ALA A 98 -34.95 5.72 17.77
N TYR A 99 -33.77 5.63 17.12
CA TYR A 99 -33.57 6.14 15.76
C TYR A 99 -34.53 5.48 14.77
N ARG A 100 -34.55 4.14 14.71
CA ARG A 100 -35.39 3.38 13.77
C ARG A 100 -36.88 3.71 13.89
N THR A 101 -37.38 3.93 15.11
CA THR A 101 -38.80 4.26 15.36
C THR A 101 -39.07 5.77 15.36
N ARG A 102 -38.10 6.62 15.01
CA ARG A 102 -38.19 8.09 15.08
C ARG A 102 -38.70 8.58 16.44
N SER A 103 -38.25 7.95 17.52
CA SER A 103 -38.67 8.28 18.89
C SER A 103 -38.14 9.66 19.30
N PRO A 104 -38.95 10.52 19.94
CA PRO A 104 -38.47 11.80 20.48
C PRO A 104 -37.36 11.64 21.54
N GLN A 105 -37.24 10.45 22.14
CA GLN A 105 -36.17 10.12 23.08
C GLN A 105 -34.79 9.98 22.41
N TYR A 106 -34.70 9.86 21.08
CA TYR A 106 -33.43 9.65 20.38
C TYR A 106 -32.41 10.76 20.65
N GLY A 107 -32.82 12.03 20.60
CA GLY A 107 -31.93 13.17 20.86
C GLY A 107 -31.37 13.15 22.29
N LEU A 108 -32.20 12.87 23.29
CA LEU A 108 -31.77 12.77 24.70
C LEU A 108 -30.79 11.60 24.91
N LEU A 109 -31.06 10.44 24.30
CA LEU A 109 -30.13 9.30 24.33
C LEU A 109 -28.80 9.64 23.64
N LEU A 110 -28.82 10.33 22.49
CA LEU A 110 -27.59 10.68 21.79
C LEU A 110 -26.77 11.75 22.54
N GLN A 111 -27.41 12.77 23.12
CA GLN A 111 -26.74 13.75 23.99
C GLN A 111 -26.06 13.07 25.19
N GLN A 112 -26.77 12.15 25.86
CA GLN A 112 -26.19 11.34 26.94
C GLN A 112 -24.98 10.53 26.45
N ALA A 113 -25.09 9.91 25.27
CA ALA A 113 -24.02 9.10 24.70
C ALA A 113 -22.80 9.92 24.28
N TYR A 114 -23.02 11.13 23.75
CA TYR A 114 -22.00 12.09 23.34
C TYR A 114 -21.16 12.50 24.56
N HIS A 115 -21.79 12.90 25.67
CA HIS A 115 -21.07 13.20 26.91
C HIS A 115 -20.34 11.98 27.49
N GLN A 116 -20.95 10.79 27.49
CA GLN A 116 -20.29 9.54 27.91
C GLN A 116 -19.12 9.12 27.00
N LEU A 117 -19.08 9.57 25.75
CA LEU A 117 -17.92 9.43 24.86
C LEU A 117 -16.86 10.48 25.21
N GLY A 118 -17.26 11.75 25.39
CA GLY A 118 -16.38 12.87 25.77
C GLY A 118 -15.59 12.58 27.04
N GLN A 119 -16.26 12.14 28.10
CA GLN A 119 -15.62 11.69 29.35
C GLN A 119 -14.59 10.57 29.13
N ARG A 120 -14.87 9.58 28.27
CA ARG A 120 -13.94 8.47 27.97
C ARG A 120 -12.72 8.95 27.18
N VAL A 121 -12.89 9.85 26.22
CA VAL A 121 -11.79 10.47 25.48
C VAL A 121 -10.95 11.35 26.43
N LEU A 122 -11.59 12.15 27.28
CA LEU A 122 -10.93 12.98 28.29
C LEU A 122 -10.09 12.15 29.27
N GLU A 123 -10.63 11.05 29.82
CA GLU A 123 -9.89 10.16 30.71
C GLU A 123 -8.77 9.37 29.99
N ARG A 124 -8.88 9.16 28.67
CA ARG A 124 -7.78 8.65 27.84
C ARG A 124 -6.68 9.71 27.71
N THR A 125 -7.02 10.96 27.39
CA THR A 125 -6.08 12.08 27.30
C THR A 125 -5.36 12.33 28.63
N LYS A 126 -6.06 12.32 29.77
CA LYS A 126 -5.43 12.42 31.11
C LYS A 126 -4.43 11.30 31.39
N LYS A 127 -4.67 10.07 30.92
CA LYS A 127 -3.70 8.96 31.07
C LYS A 127 -2.45 9.18 30.23
N ILE A 128 -2.58 9.74 29.03
CA ILE A 128 -1.43 10.12 28.17
C ILE A 128 -0.63 11.25 28.83
N ILE A 129 -1.30 12.33 29.26
CA ILE A 129 -0.71 13.44 30.01
C ILE A 129 0.03 12.93 31.26
N LYS A 130 -0.60 12.06 32.08
CA LYS A 130 0.04 11.50 33.26
C LYS A 130 1.27 10.66 32.93
N TYR A 131 1.24 9.87 31.85
CA TYR A 131 2.40 9.07 31.45
C TYR A 131 3.58 9.96 31.03
N ILE A 132 3.32 10.99 30.21
CA ILE A 132 4.33 11.95 29.78
C ILE A 132 4.88 12.73 30.98
N ALA A 133 4.02 13.22 31.87
CA ALA A 133 4.40 13.91 33.10
C ALA A 133 5.34 13.06 33.98
N VAL A 134 5.00 11.79 34.22
CA VAL A 134 5.85 10.86 34.99
C VAL A 134 7.21 10.64 34.32
N LYS A 135 7.32 10.71 32.99
CA LYS A 135 8.61 10.70 32.30
C LYS A 135 9.36 12.02 32.48
N ALA A 136 8.70 13.15 32.28
CA ALA A 136 9.28 14.49 32.38
C ALA A 136 9.67 14.92 33.81
N ASP A 137 9.13 14.28 34.84
CA ASP A 137 9.59 14.43 36.24
C ASP A 137 10.70 13.43 36.62
N SER A 138 11.06 12.49 35.74
CA SER A 138 12.04 11.43 36.02
C SER A 138 13.41 11.61 35.35
N PHE A 139 13.61 12.67 34.54
CA PHE A 139 14.91 12.96 33.93
C PHE A 139 15.77 13.89 34.79
N ASP A 140 17.07 13.73 34.67
CA ASP A 140 18.07 14.62 35.24
C ASP A 140 18.58 15.52 34.10
N ALA A 141 18.46 16.83 34.25
CA ALA A 141 18.90 17.82 33.26
C ALA A 141 20.44 17.95 33.18
N THR A 142 21.18 17.39 34.14
CA THR A 142 22.65 17.33 34.14
C THR A 142 23.19 16.06 33.49
N ASP A 143 22.40 14.97 33.44
CA ASP A 143 22.75 13.77 32.69
C ASP A 143 22.22 13.83 31.24
N VAL A 144 23.17 13.91 30.31
CA VAL A 144 22.98 13.83 28.86
C VAL A 144 22.18 12.58 28.47
N TYR A 145 22.49 11.43 29.07
CA TYR A 145 21.90 10.15 28.70
C TYR A 145 20.45 10.06 29.18
N SER A 146 20.17 10.42 30.44
CA SER A 146 18.81 10.56 30.99
C SER A 146 17.96 11.53 30.17
N THR A 147 18.52 12.68 29.80
CA THR A 147 17.85 13.71 28.97
C THR A 147 17.45 13.16 27.59
N ILE A 148 18.41 12.62 26.82
CA ILE A 148 18.15 12.06 25.48
C ILE A 148 17.16 10.88 25.56
N LYS A 149 17.38 9.95 26.48
CA LYS A 149 16.55 8.75 26.67
C LYS A 149 15.11 9.10 27.06
N THR A 150 14.90 10.19 27.80
CA THR A 150 13.56 10.66 28.17
C THR A 150 12.88 11.38 27.02
N ALA A 151 13.61 12.21 26.26
CA ALA A 151 13.09 12.84 25.04
C ALA A 151 12.65 11.80 24.01
N ASP A 152 13.48 10.80 23.70
CA ASP A 152 13.14 9.70 22.78
C ASP A 152 11.93 8.88 23.30
N ALA A 153 11.85 8.63 24.61
CA ALA A 153 10.73 7.90 25.21
C ALA A 153 9.40 8.68 25.21
N ILE A 154 9.44 10.01 25.18
CA ILE A 154 8.26 10.87 25.02
C ILE A 154 7.90 10.99 23.52
N LEU A 155 8.88 11.18 22.63
CA LEU A 155 8.66 11.18 21.17
C LEU A 155 8.02 9.90 20.66
N ALA A 156 8.35 8.74 21.24
CA ALA A 156 7.73 7.46 20.90
C ALA A 156 6.21 7.38 21.14
N LEU A 157 5.61 8.37 21.82
CA LEU A 157 4.17 8.51 22.08
C LEU A 157 3.48 9.54 21.16
N LEU A 158 4.27 10.29 20.38
CA LEU A 158 3.84 11.44 19.58
C LEU A 158 3.88 11.08 18.07
N PRO A 159 3.38 11.95 17.18
CA PRO A 159 3.58 11.80 15.73
C PRO A 159 5.07 11.68 15.37
N ARG A 160 5.36 10.98 14.27
CA ARG A 160 6.74 10.76 13.81
C ARG A 160 7.41 12.01 13.24
N GLU A 161 6.61 12.93 12.68
CA GLU A 161 7.12 14.15 12.08
C GLU A 161 7.48 15.18 13.15
N ARG A 162 8.69 15.74 13.03
CA ARG A 162 9.30 16.63 14.04
C ARG A 162 8.37 17.76 14.47
N PHE A 163 7.80 18.50 13.51
CA PHE A 163 6.92 19.63 13.80
C PHE A 163 5.56 19.19 14.35
N GLU A 164 5.01 18.06 13.89
CA GLU A 164 3.77 17.50 14.43
C GLU A 164 3.94 17.04 15.89
N ALA A 165 5.10 16.48 16.24
CA ALA A 165 5.42 16.11 17.62
C ALA A 165 5.43 17.33 18.57
N VAL A 166 6.02 18.45 18.14
CA VAL A 166 6.00 19.73 18.89
C VAL A 166 4.57 20.26 19.02
N MET A 167 3.81 20.33 17.92
CA MET A 167 2.41 20.75 17.94
C MET A 167 1.50 19.82 18.76
N ALA A 168 1.86 18.54 18.91
CA ALA A 168 1.13 17.58 19.74
C ALA A 168 1.44 17.76 21.24
N ILE A 169 2.71 17.94 21.63
CA ILE A 169 3.06 18.15 23.05
C ILE A 169 2.55 19.51 23.56
N GLU A 170 2.63 20.58 22.77
CA GLU A 170 2.00 21.89 23.07
C GLU A 170 0.49 21.79 23.28
N ARG A 171 -0.19 20.91 22.53
CA ARG A 171 -1.64 20.71 22.64
C ARG A 171 -1.99 19.94 23.91
N LEU A 172 -1.22 18.88 24.20
CA LEU A 172 -1.35 18.12 25.45
C LEU A 172 -1.03 18.97 26.69
N HIS A 173 -0.08 19.90 26.58
CA HIS A 173 0.22 20.88 27.63
C HIS A 173 -0.93 21.87 27.84
N ARG A 174 -1.48 22.47 26.79
CA ARG A 174 -2.70 23.31 26.90
C ARG A 174 -3.92 22.57 27.47
N TYR A 175 -4.03 21.27 27.23
CA TYR A 175 -5.04 20.42 27.85
C TYR A 175 -4.74 20.15 29.33
N ALA A 176 -3.47 20.00 29.72
CA ALA A 176 -3.04 19.91 31.11
C ALA A 176 -3.31 21.20 31.90
N GLU A 177 -3.05 22.38 31.31
CA GLU A 177 -3.37 23.70 31.88
C GLU A 177 -4.88 23.86 32.12
N ARG A 178 -5.72 23.67 31.08
CA ARG A 178 -7.19 23.81 31.19
C ARG A 178 -7.82 22.84 32.20
N LEU A 179 -7.19 21.69 32.43
CA LEU A 179 -7.60 20.70 33.43
C LEU A 179 -7.00 20.93 34.82
N ARG A 180 -6.04 21.85 34.97
CA ARG A 180 -5.17 22.00 36.16
C ARG A 180 -4.53 20.66 36.57
N TYR A 181 -4.04 19.89 35.59
CA TYR A 181 -3.66 18.49 35.74
C TYR A 181 -2.27 18.21 35.16
N CYS A 182 -1.26 18.02 36.03
CA CYS A 182 0.15 17.80 35.65
C CYS A 182 0.81 18.93 34.83
N GLU A 183 0.23 20.13 34.86
CA GLU A 183 0.72 21.39 34.26
C GLU A 183 2.26 21.54 34.25
N LYS A 184 2.89 21.70 35.42
CA LYS A 184 4.34 21.93 35.55
C LYS A 184 5.19 20.81 34.95
N SER A 185 4.73 19.56 35.06
CA SER A 185 5.40 18.38 34.47
C SER A 185 5.27 18.36 32.95
N MET A 186 4.14 18.83 32.41
CA MET A 186 3.92 18.97 30.98
C MET A 186 4.67 20.16 30.38
N ALA A 187 4.82 21.27 31.12
CA ALA A 187 5.69 22.38 30.73
C ALA A 187 7.16 21.92 30.58
N LYS A 188 7.67 21.11 31.52
CA LYS A 188 8.99 20.46 31.37
C LYS A 188 9.05 19.57 30.12
N ALA A 189 8.01 18.76 29.89
CA ALA A 189 7.94 17.86 28.75
C ALA A 189 7.96 18.62 27.41
N GLU A 190 7.19 19.70 27.31
CA GLU A 190 7.16 20.57 26.13
C GLU A 190 8.51 21.25 25.90
N ALA A 191 9.12 21.81 26.94
CA ALA A 191 10.44 22.45 26.84
C ALA A 191 11.53 21.46 26.40
N LEU A 192 11.57 20.25 26.99
CA LEU A 192 12.49 19.17 26.63
C LEU A 192 12.31 18.75 25.16
N ILE A 193 11.07 18.48 24.73
CA ILE A 193 10.79 18.06 23.35
C ILE A 193 11.07 19.18 22.35
N ARG A 194 10.68 20.43 22.65
CA ARG A 194 10.98 21.59 21.80
C ARG A 194 12.49 21.70 21.58
N ALA A 195 13.28 21.78 22.65
CA ALA A 195 14.72 21.97 22.56
C ALA A 195 15.45 20.76 21.91
N TYR A 196 14.98 19.53 22.14
CA TYR A 196 15.52 18.32 21.51
C TYR A 196 15.20 18.20 20.00
N VAL A 197 14.04 18.70 19.57
CA VAL A 197 13.58 18.66 18.17
C VAL A 197 14.10 19.84 17.34
N THR A 198 14.20 21.04 17.94
CA THR A 198 14.80 22.23 17.30
C THR A 198 16.32 22.30 17.46
N GLU A 199 16.94 21.22 17.97
CA GLU A 199 18.39 21.03 18.10
C GLU A 199 19.09 22.12 18.97
N ALA A 200 18.31 22.80 19.83
CA ALA A 200 18.77 23.90 20.70
C ALA A 200 19.42 23.45 22.02
N LEU A 201 19.79 22.16 22.12
CA LEU A 201 20.51 21.58 23.25
C LEU A 201 21.94 21.24 22.82
N SER A 202 22.89 22.15 23.05
CA SER A 202 24.32 21.95 22.74
C SER A 202 24.87 20.61 23.27
N ILE A 203 24.45 20.25 24.49
CA ILE A 203 24.77 18.99 25.17
C ILE A 203 24.33 17.75 24.34
N VAL A 204 23.24 17.86 23.58
CA VAL A 204 22.72 16.80 22.68
C VAL A 204 23.43 16.83 21.32
N GLU A 205 23.86 18.00 20.84
CA GLU A 205 24.69 18.12 19.65
C GLU A 205 26.05 17.43 19.86
N GLU A 206 26.73 17.71 20.97
CA GLU A 206 28.01 17.09 21.35
C GLU A 206 27.93 15.55 21.40
N GLU A 207 26.94 14.99 22.09
CA GLU A 207 26.77 13.54 22.22
C GLU A 207 26.38 12.89 20.89
N ARG A 208 25.55 13.55 20.06
CA ARG A 208 25.26 13.08 18.70
C ARG A 208 26.50 13.13 17.81
N GLN A 209 27.37 14.13 17.97
CA GLN A 209 28.63 14.22 17.23
C GLN A 209 29.62 13.13 17.66
N ARG A 210 29.78 12.87 18.96
CA ARG A 210 30.60 11.74 19.47
C ARG A 210 30.17 10.41 18.86
N ARG A 211 28.86 10.11 18.83
CA ARG A 211 28.34 8.88 18.22
C ARG A 211 28.57 8.81 16.70
N ARG A 212 28.57 9.93 15.99
CA ARG A 212 28.96 9.98 14.57
C ARG A 212 30.45 9.68 14.39
N GLU A 213 31.31 10.31 15.19
CA GLU A 213 32.75 10.03 15.18
C GLU A 213 33.08 8.58 15.52
N GLU A 214 32.39 7.97 16.49
CA GLU A 214 32.54 6.54 16.81
C GLU A 214 32.13 5.63 15.65
N GLN A 215 31.00 5.92 14.98
CA GLN A 215 30.55 5.20 13.80
C GLN A 215 31.51 5.38 12.61
N GLU A 216 32.04 6.57 12.41
CA GLU A 216 33.04 6.85 11.37
C GLU A 216 34.38 6.16 11.65
N ARG A 217 34.84 6.13 12.92
CA ARG A 217 36.02 5.37 13.35
C ARG A 217 35.82 3.87 13.12
N ALA A 218 34.66 3.32 13.50
CA ALA A 218 34.33 1.91 13.28
C ALA A 218 34.29 1.56 11.77
N GLN A 219 33.66 2.39 10.94
CA GLN A 219 33.67 2.23 9.48
C GLN A 219 35.07 2.40 8.89
N ALA A 220 35.90 3.30 9.42
CA ALA A 220 37.28 3.47 8.97
C ALA A 220 38.15 2.27 9.33
N GLU A 221 37.95 1.65 10.50
CA GLU A 221 38.57 0.36 10.84
C GLU A 221 38.10 -0.76 9.94
N GLU A 222 36.80 -0.88 9.65
CA GLU A 222 36.29 -1.90 8.74
C GLU A 222 36.87 -1.74 7.32
N ARG A 223 36.89 -0.51 6.78
CA ARG A 223 37.56 -0.19 5.51
C ARG A 223 39.05 -0.53 5.55
N ARG A 224 39.77 -0.25 6.65
CA ARG A 224 41.18 -0.65 6.82
C ARG A 224 41.36 -2.18 6.84
N ARG A 225 40.47 -2.93 7.49
CA ARG A 225 40.47 -4.40 7.51
C ARG A 225 40.22 -4.99 6.13
N LEU A 226 39.28 -4.42 5.36
CA LEU A 226 39.02 -4.79 3.97
C LEU A 226 40.26 -4.52 3.08
N VAL A 227 40.82 -3.31 3.11
CA VAL A 227 42.04 -2.97 2.34
C VAL A 227 43.23 -3.86 2.74
N ALA A 228 43.37 -4.22 4.01
CA ALA A 228 44.41 -5.15 4.46
C ALA A 228 44.20 -6.58 3.91
N ARG A 229 42.94 -7.04 3.86
CA ARG A 229 42.57 -8.33 3.25
C ARG A 229 42.84 -8.35 1.76
N ASP A 230 42.39 -7.33 1.03
CA ASP A 230 42.58 -7.21 -0.42
C ASP A 230 44.07 -7.14 -0.78
N LYS A 231 44.87 -6.41 0.03
CA LYS A 231 46.33 -6.36 -0.11
C LYS A 231 46.99 -7.73 0.15
N ALA A 232 46.54 -8.47 1.15
CA ALA A 232 47.03 -9.82 1.42
C ALA A 232 46.65 -10.81 0.31
N GLU A 233 45.45 -10.66 -0.28
CA GLU A 233 44.99 -11.47 -1.40
C GLU A 233 45.75 -11.15 -2.69
N LEU A 234 46.01 -9.87 -2.99
CA LEU A 234 46.91 -9.44 -4.07
C LEU A 234 48.34 -10.01 -3.91
N LEU A 235 48.91 -9.95 -2.69
CA LEU A 235 50.22 -10.54 -2.42
C LEU A 235 50.19 -12.07 -2.61
N LYS A 236 49.11 -12.76 -2.21
CA LYS A 236 48.91 -14.19 -2.46
C LYS A 236 48.81 -14.49 -3.97
N GLN A 237 48.07 -13.69 -4.73
CA GLN A 237 47.97 -13.82 -6.19
C GLN A 237 49.33 -13.59 -6.88
N GLN A 238 50.10 -12.58 -6.46
CA GLN A 238 51.47 -12.34 -6.95
C GLN A 238 52.41 -13.49 -6.60
N TRP A 239 52.32 -14.06 -5.39
CA TRP A 239 53.15 -15.20 -4.98
C TRP A 239 52.79 -16.47 -5.75
N MET A 240 51.49 -16.72 -5.99
CA MET A 240 51.01 -17.80 -6.85
C MET A 240 51.42 -17.62 -8.31
N ALA A 241 51.35 -16.41 -8.85
CA ALA A 241 51.86 -16.11 -10.20
C ALA A 241 53.38 -16.31 -10.28
N GLY A 242 54.14 -15.91 -9.26
CA GLY A 242 55.57 -16.18 -9.14
C GLY A 242 55.91 -17.66 -8.90
N ALA A 243 55.00 -18.45 -8.32
CA ALA A 243 55.13 -19.91 -8.21
C ALA A 243 54.84 -20.59 -9.55
N HIS A 244 53.74 -20.24 -10.23
CA HIS A 244 53.44 -20.72 -11.58
C HIS A 244 54.51 -20.33 -12.59
N SER A 245 55.08 -19.13 -12.51
CA SER A 245 56.21 -18.70 -13.36
C SER A 245 57.46 -19.55 -13.10
N ARG A 246 57.80 -19.84 -11.83
CA ARG A 246 58.90 -20.77 -11.49
C ARG A 246 58.63 -22.20 -11.95
N GLN A 247 57.39 -22.68 -11.85
CA GLN A 247 56.99 -24.00 -12.34
C GLN A 247 57.05 -24.07 -13.87
N GLN A 248 56.54 -23.06 -14.58
CA GLN A 248 56.68 -22.92 -16.03
C GLN A 248 58.15 -22.80 -16.46
N ALA A 249 59.02 -22.16 -15.66
CA ALA A 249 60.45 -22.11 -15.93
C ALA A 249 61.13 -23.49 -15.77
N LEU A 250 60.70 -24.30 -14.79
CA LEU A 250 61.16 -25.69 -14.63
C LEU A 250 60.64 -26.59 -15.76
N GLU A 251 59.37 -26.48 -16.13
CA GLU A 251 58.80 -27.16 -17.30
C GLU A 251 59.47 -26.71 -18.61
N ALA A 252 59.81 -25.42 -18.74
CA ALA A 252 60.56 -24.89 -19.86
C ALA A 252 62.02 -25.39 -19.87
N ALA A 253 62.65 -25.58 -18.72
CA ALA A 253 63.97 -26.22 -18.62
C ALA A 253 63.92 -27.71 -19.03
N GLN A 254 62.88 -28.43 -18.62
CA GLN A 254 62.64 -29.81 -19.06
C GLN A 254 62.34 -29.89 -20.57
N ARG A 255 61.53 -28.96 -21.11
CA ARG A 255 61.30 -28.81 -22.56
C ARG A 255 62.58 -28.43 -23.30
N ARG A 256 63.42 -27.55 -22.73
CA ARG A 256 64.73 -27.16 -23.29
C ARG A 256 65.70 -28.33 -23.34
N ASN A 257 65.66 -29.24 -22.36
CA ASN A 257 66.41 -30.50 -22.41
C ASN A 257 65.90 -31.44 -23.53
N LYS A 258 64.58 -31.51 -23.75
CA LYS A 258 64.00 -32.20 -24.92
C LYS A 258 64.33 -31.53 -26.26
N LEU A 259 64.48 -30.19 -26.29
CA LEU A 259 64.78 -29.38 -27.47
C LEU A 259 66.28 -29.28 -27.82
N LEU A 260 67.17 -29.98 -27.09
CA LEU A 260 68.53 -30.25 -27.56
C LEU A 260 68.56 -31.17 -28.80
N LYS A 261 67.40 -31.73 -29.20
CA LYS A 261 67.09 -32.04 -30.61
C LYS A 261 66.02 -31.05 -31.10
N GLY A 262 66.35 -30.24 -32.11
CA GLY A 262 65.42 -29.31 -32.76
C GLY A 262 65.63 -27.85 -32.36
N SER A 263 66.59 -27.19 -33.01
CA SER A 263 66.89 -25.76 -32.82
C SER A 263 66.00 -24.85 -33.66
N CYS A 264 65.24 -23.96 -33.02
CA CYS A 264 64.73 -22.74 -33.64
C CYS A 264 64.54 -21.63 -32.59
N LEU A 265 64.60 -20.37 -33.05
CA LEU A 265 64.63 -19.18 -32.18
C LEU A 265 63.24 -18.84 -31.60
N HIS A 266 63.23 -18.05 -30.52
CA HIS A 266 61.99 -17.64 -29.85
C HIS A 266 61.78 -16.13 -30.00
N GLU A 267 60.93 -15.75 -30.96
CA GLU A 267 60.49 -14.37 -31.16
C GLU A 267 59.42 -13.97 -30.12
N ARG A 268 59.20 -12.65 -29.95
CA ARG A 268 58.14 -12.16 -29.07
C ARG A 268 56.77 -12.46 -29.66
N PRO A 269 55.77 -12.88 -28.86
CA PRO A 269 54.42 -13.12 -29.37
C PRO A 269 53.82 -11.83 -29.94
N PRO A 270 53.24 -11.84 -31.15
CA PRO A 270 52.65 -10.64 -31.75
C PRO A 270 51.40 -10.20 -30.99
N GLN A 271 51.18 -8.88 -30.92
CA GLN A 271 49.91 -8.33 -30.43
C GLN A 271 48.82 -8.56 -31.47
N VAL A 272 48.01 -9.59 -31.26
CA VAL A 272 46.90 -9.96 -32.16
C VAL A 272 45.75 -8.95 -32.00
N HIS A 273 45.76 -7.91 -32.82
CA HIS A 273 44.61 -7.01 -32.97
C HIS A 273 43.48 -7.72 -33.72
N ILE A 274 42.50 -8.24 -32.97
CA ILE A 274 41.30 -8.84 -33.54
C ILE A 274 40.36 -7.73 -34.02
N ASP A 275 40.13 -7.64 -35.34
CA ASP A 275 39.06 -6.80 -35.88
C ASP A 275 37.69 -7.39 -35.55
N LEU A 276 36.92 -6.65 -34.76
CA LEU A 276 35.57 -7.02 -34.31
C LEU A 276 34.58 -7.13 -35.49
N ASN A 277 34.83 -6.46 -36.62
CA ASN A 277 33.96 -6.51 -37.79
C ASN A 277 34.03 -7.87 -38.49
N ALA A 278 35.20 -8.49 -38.54
CA ALA A 278 35.43 -9.80 -39.16
C ALA A 278 34.76 -10.96 -38.40
N ILE A 279 34.51 -10.82 -37.09
CA ILE A 279 33.93 -11.88 -36.25
C ILE A 279 32.52 -12.24 -36.72
N ARG A 280 32.27 -13.52 -37.02
CA ARG A 280 30.94 -14.07 -37.31
C ARG A 280 30.52 -15.02 -36.18
N PHE A 281 29.31 -14.83 -35.65
CA PHE A 281 28.73 -15.72 -34.64
C PHE A 281 27.97 -16.86 -35.33
N SER A 282 27.97 -18.06 -34.74
CA SER A 282 27.15 -19.16 -35.28
C SER A 282 25.67 -18.94 -34.98
N ALA A 283 24.78 -19.61 -35.73
CA ALA A 283 23.35 -19.60 -35.43
C ALA A 283 23.04 -20.13 -34.02
N ALA A 284 23.84 -21.07 -33.52
CA ALA A 284 23.73 -21.58 -32.15
C ALA A 284 24.11 -20.51 -31.11
N ASP A 285 25.19 -19.75 -31.33
CA ASP A 285 25.60 -18.66 -30.42
C ASP A 285 24.54 -17.56 -30.38
N LEU A 286 24.02 -17.15 -31.54
CA LEU A 286 22.93 -16.17 -31.62
C LEU A 286 21.68 -16.68 -30.89
N ALA A 287 21.30 -17.95 -31.05
CA ALA A 287 20.20 -18.57 -30.31
C ALA A 287 20.45 -18.63 -28.79
N ARG A 288 21.71 -18.80 -28.34
CA ARG A 288 22.11 -18.75 -26.92
C ARG A 288 22.11 -17.34 -26.33
N ILE A 289 22.26 -16.28 -27.15
CA ILE A 289 22.45 -14.90 -26.69
C ILE A 289 21.20 -14.03 -26.84
N GLN A 290 20.49 -14.12 -27.96
CA GLN A 290 19.39 -13.21 -28.31
C GLN A 290 18.13 -13.44 -27.45
N ILE A 291 17.45 -12.36 -27.08
CA ILE A 291 16.18 -12.36 -26.35
C ILE A 291 15.07 -11.92 -27.32
N PRO A 292 13.87 -12.53 -27.29
CA PRO A 292 12.80 -12.18 -28.21
C PRO A 292 12.44 -10.69 -28.13
N PRO A 293 12.49 -9.92 -29.24
CA PRO A 293 12.15 -8.50 -29.25
C PRO A 293 10.65 -8.24 -29.05
N THR A 294 9.82 -9.29 -29.06
CA THR A 294 8.40 -9.27 -28.71
C THR A 294 8.15 -8.96 -27.24
N LEU A 295 9.14 -9.16 -26.37
CA LEU A 295 9.07 -8.71 -24.97
C LEU A 295 9.25 -7.19 -24.94
N THR A 296 8.18 -6.44 -24.69
CA THR A 296 8.18 -4.97 -24.64
C THR A 296 8.45 -4.45 -23.22
N ARG A 297 7.75 -5.03 -22.23
CA ARG A 297 7.82 -4.70 -20.80
C ARG A 297 9.21 -4.97 -20.20
N ILE A 298 9.64 -4.13 -19.26
CA ILE A 298 11.01 -4.17 -18.74
C ILE A 298 11.22 -5.26 -17.69
N GLU A 299 10.18 -5.58 -16.92
CA GLU A 299 10.14 -6.72 -16.01
C GLU A 299 10.29 -8.04 -16.79
N ASP A 300 9.56 -8.20 -17.89
CA ASP A 300 9.59 -9.42 -18.71
C ASP A 300 10.94 -9.59 -19.42
N LYS A 301 11.56 -8.48 -19.87
CA LYS A 301 12.96 -8.47 -20.35
C LYS A 301 13.93 -8.90 -19.24
N THR A 302 13.79 -8.36 -18.03
CA THR A 302 14.63 -8.70 -16.87
C THR A 302 14.54 -10.19 -16.55
N LEU A 303 13.32 -10.75 -16.51
CA LEU A 303 13.08 -12.18 -16.31
C LEU A 303 13.71 -13.03 -17.43
N ALA A 304 13.60 -12.61 -18.69
CA ALA A 304 14.18 -13.33 -19.82
C ALA A 304 15.72 -13.31 -19.81
N PHE A 305 16.34 -12.18 -19.45
CA PHE A 305 17.79 -12.09 -19.24
C PHE A 305 18.26 -13.00 -18.11
N CYS A 306 17.62 -12.92 -16.93
CA CYS A 306 17.95 -13.77 -15.80
C CYS A 306 17.77 -15.26 -16.13
N PHE A 307 16.63 -15.65 -16.71
CA PHE A 307 16.31 -17.04 -17.07
C PHE A 307 17.32 -17.62 -18.06
N LYS A 308 17.65 -16.86 -19.12
CA LYS A 308 18.52 -17.32 -20.21
C LYS A 308 19.98 -17.48 -19.78
N TYR A 309 20.44 -16.70 -18.80
CA TYR A 309 21.84 -16.72 -18.35
C TYR A 309 22.06 -17.43 -17.00
N TRP A 310 21.00 -17.74 -16.25
CA TRP A 310 21.09 -18.27 -14.87
C TRP A 310 22.10 -19.41 -14.73
N ASN A 311 21.98 -20.42 -15.59
CA ASN A 311 22.77 -21.65 -15.54
C ASN A 311 24.04 -21.60 -16.41
N LEU A 312 24.36 -20.46 -17.03
CA LEU A 312 25.55 -20.27 -17.89
C LEU A 312 26.71 -19.56 -17.16
N ILE A 313 26.56 -19.22 -15.88
CA ILE A 313 27.55 -18.46 -15.08
C ILE A 313 28.94 -19.11 -14.95
N HIS A 314 29.06 -20.41 -15.24
CA HIS A 314 30.32 -21.17 -15.21
C HIS A 314 30.87 -21.50 -16.62
N ASP A 315 30.14 -21.17 -17.69
CA ASP A 315 30.61 -21.39 -19.07
C ASP A 315 31.51 -20.23 -19.52
N ALA A 316 32.80 -20.38 -19.24
CA ALA A 316 33.83 -19.41 -19.64
C ALA A 316 33.99 -19.27 -21.16
N ALA A 317 33.49 -20.21 -21.98
CA ALA A 317 33.46 -20.04 -23.43
C ALA A 317 32.29 -19.13 -23.84
N PHE A 318 31.11 -19.35 -23.29
CA PHE A 318 29.94 -18.48 -23.46
C PHE A 318 30.24 -17.03 -23.01
N GLU A 319 30.87 -16.84 -21.86
CA GLU A 319 31.25 -15.50 -21.36
C GLU A 319 32.09 -14.71 -22.39
N ARG A 320 33.10 -15.36 -23.01
CA ARG A 320 33.94 -14.72 -24.04
C ARG A 320 33.17 -14.42 -25.33
N ILE A 321 32.29 -15.33 -25.77
CA ILE A 321 31.45 -15.11 -26.95
C ILE A 321 30.45 -13.96 -26.69
N LEU A 322 29.87 -13.91 -25.48
CA LEU A 322 28.94 -12.87 -25.05
C LEU A 322 29.61 -11.50 -24.95
N PHE A 323 30.85 -11.43 -24.45
CA PHE A 323 31.66 -10.22 -24.44
C PHE A 323 31.88 -9.67 -25.87
N LEU A 324 32.31 -10.53 -26.79
CA LEU A 324 32.52 -10.17 -28.20
C LEU A 324 31.21 -9.73 -28.87
N TYR A 325 30.09 -10.40 -28.57
CA TYR A 325 28.76 -10.01 -29.06
C TYR A 325 28.34 -8.63 -28.54
N SER A 326 28.46 -8.39 -27.24
CA SER A 326 28.19 -7.09 -26.63
C SER A 326 29.05 -5.99 -27.23
N ARG A 327 30.34 -6.27 -27.48
CA ARG A 327 31.27 -5.29 -28.07
C ARG A 327 30.96 -5.01 -29.55
N LYS A 328 30.56 -6.02 -30.34
CA LYS A 328 30.23 -5.85 -31.76
C LYS A 328 28.90 -5.14 -31.98
N TYR A 329 27.87 -5.48 -31.21
CA TYR A 329 26.51 -4.94 -31.37
C TYR A 329 26.17 -3.81 -30.38
N ASN A 330 27.16 -3.27 -29.67
CA ASN A 330 27.03 -2.25 -28.62
C ASN A 330 25.85 -2.49 -27.65
N SER A 331 25.76 -3.73 -27.14
CA SER A 331 24.57 -4.21 -26.41
C SER A 331 24.89 -4.59 -24.96
N LYS A 332 23.93 -4.40 -24.04
CA LYS A 332 24.12 -4.60 -22.58
C LYS A 332 24.20 -6.06 -22.11
N HIS A 333 24.24 -7.03 -23.03
CA HIS A 333 24.13 -8.47 -22.71
C HIS A 333 25.23 -8.96 -21.74
N TYR A 334 26.49 -8.61 -21.98
CA TYR A 334 27.63 -8.95 -21.11
C TYR A 334 27.58 -8.23 -19.76
N GLU A 335 27.14 -6.98 -19.72
CA GLU A 335 26.99 -6.20 -18.47
C GLU A 335 25.99 -6.89 -17.53
N VAL A 336 24.82 -7.25 -18.07
CA VAL A 336 23.77 -8.03 -17.38
C VAL A 336 24.31 -9.39 -16.91
N PHE A 337 25.00 -10.13 -17.76
CA PHE A 337 25.63 -11.41 -17.38
C PHE A 337 26.62 -11.24 -16.23
N SER A 338 27.47 -10.22 -16.27
CA SER A 338 28.46 -9.95 -15.20
C SER A 338 27.81 -9.69 -13.84
N VAL A 339 26.60 -9.15 -13.81
CA VAL A 339 25.83 -8.92 -12.57
C VAL A 339 25.18 -10.20 -12.08
N ILE A 340 24.60 -11.02 -12.97
CA ILE A 340 24.04 -12.33 -12.62
C ILE A 340 25.15 -13.25 -12.09
N GLN A 341 26.28 -13.32 -12.79
CA GLN A 341 27.44 -14.14 -12.43
C GLN A 341 28.02 -13.73 -11.07
N ARG A 342 28.35 -12.45 -10.86
CA ARG A 342 28.82 -11.96 -9.56
C ARG A 342 27.79 -12.16 -8.45
N GLY A 343 26.50 -11.91 -8.73
CA GLY A 343 25.41 -12.10 -7.77
C GLY A 343 25.28 -13.54 -7.29
N ARG A 344 25.26 -14.50 -8.22
CA ARG A 344 25.18 -15.93 -7.89
C ARG A 344 26.45 -16.44 -7.20
N LEU A 345 27.65 -16.06 -7.67
CA LEU A 345 28.92 -16.49 -7.05
C LEU A 345 29.14 -15.91 -5.63
N SER A 346 28.54 -14.75 -5.32
CA SER A 346 28.57 -14.16 -3.98
C SER A 346 27.37 -14.55 -3.09
N GLY A 347 26.48 -15.43 -3.55
CA GLY A 347 25.35 -15.93 -2.77
C GLY A 347 24.26 -14.88 -2.47
N LYS A 348 24.14 -13.84 -3.30
CA LYS A 348 23.12 -12.79 -3.11
C LYS A 348 21.70 -13.35 -3.28
N ARG A 349 20.75 -12.70 -2.62
CA ARG A 349 19.31 -13.01 -2.76
C ARG A 349 18.85 -12.71 -4.18
N ASP A 350 18.04 -13.59 -4.76
CA ASP A 350 17.48 -13.44 -6.12
C ASP A 350 16.89 -12.04 -6.38
N GLU A 351 16.20 -11.46 -5.39
CA GLU A 351 15.63 -10.10 -5.42
C GLU A 351 16.67 -9.02 -5.79
N GLU A 352 17.87 -9.11 -5.20
CA GLU A 352 18.96 -8.15 -5.42
C GLU A 352 19.58 -8.33 -6.80
N ILE A 353 19.60 -9.56 -7.31
CA ILE A 353 20.09 -9.89 -8.65
C ILE A 353 19.09 -9.37 -9.70
N LEU A 354 17.80 -9.61 -9.51
CA LEU A 354 16.73 -9.08 -10.37
C LEU A 354 16.75 -7.55 -10.42
N ALA A 355 16.82 -6.88 -9.27
CA ALA A 355 16.88 -5.42 -9.19
C ALA A 355 18.14 -4.85 -9.89
N ALA A 356 19.31 -5.48 -9.70
CA ALA A 356 20.55 -5.04 -10.33
C ALA A 356 20.55 -5.26 -11.86
N VAL A 357 19.96 -6.36 -12.36
CA VAL A 357 19.76 -6.57 -13.81
C VAL A 357 18.76 -5.56 -14.38
N MET A 358 17.65 -5.32 -13.69
CA MET A 358 16.66 -4.33 -14.12
C MET A 358 17.28 -2.94 -14.22
N SER A 359 18.09 -2.54 -13.24
CA SER A 359 18.82 -1.26 -13.23
C SER A 359 19.73 -1.05 -14.45
N ILE A 360 20.32 -2.12 -14.99
CA ILE A 360 21.11 -2.06 -16.24
C ILE A 360 20.19 -1.86 -17.46
N LEU A 361 18.99 -2.44 -17.46
CA LEU A 361 18.06 -2.36 -18.59
C LEU A 361 17.26 -1.05 -18.63
N ILE A 362 17.05 -0.42 -17.49
CA ILE A 362 16.36 0.88 -17.38
C ILE A 362 17.19 1.99 -18.04
N THR A 363 16.51 2.96 -18.64
CA THR A 363 17.09 4.21 -19.16
C THR A 363 16.34 5.41 -18.55
N GLY A 364 16.58 5.68 -17.27
CA GLY A 364 15.87 6.69 -16.48
C GLY A 364 15.72 6.28 -15.01
N TYR A 365 14.76 6.87 -14.31
CA TYR A 365 14.35 6.44 -12.97
C TYR A 365 13.10 5.55 -13.09
N TYR A 366 13.12 4.36 -12.47
CA TYR A 366 12.00 3.43 -12.45
C TYR A 366 11.87 2.85 -11.04
N TYR A 367 10.68 2.95 -10.47
CA TYR A 367 10.34 2.41 -9.16
C TYR A 367 8.89 1.94 -9.19
N SER A 368 8.63 0.65 -8.96
CA SER A 368 7.28 0.09 -9.03
C SER A 368 7.12 -1.08 -8.09
N ILE A 369 6.47 -0.84 -6.95
CA ILE A 369 6.13 -1.88 -5.94
C ILE A 369 5.28 -3.00 -6.55
N GLN A 370 4.54 -2.73 -7.64
CA GLN A 370 3.81 -3.75 -8.41
C GLN A 370 4.72 -4.51 -9.40
N GLY A 371 5.68 -3.82 -10.04
CA GLY A 371 6.71 -4.42 -10.89
C GLY A 371 7.62 -5.36 -10.11
N ASP A 372 8.11 -4.95 -8.94
CA ASP A 372 8.98 -5.74 -8.08
C ASP A 372 8.27 -7.01 -7.56
N ARG A 373 7.01 -6.89 -7.14
CA ARG A 373 6.19 -8.04 -6.73
C ARG A 373 5.91 -9.00 -7.90
N TYR A 374 5.68 -8.46 -9.10
CA TYR A 374 5.52 -9.27 -10.31
C TYR A 374 6.81 -10.02 -10.66
N LEU A 375 7.97 -9.34 -10.63
CA LEU A 375 9.29 -9.91 -10.82
C LEU A 375 9.55 -11.08 -9.86
N GLN A 376 9.36 -10.86 -8.55
CA GLN A 376 9.55 -11.89 -7.52
C GLN A 376 8.67 -13.12 -7.76
N GLN A 377 7.37 -12.92 -8.04
CA GLN A 377 6.41 -14.02 -8.24
C GLN A 377 6.70 -14.82 -9.52
N GLN A 378 6.93 -14.16 -10.65
CA GLN A 378 7.23 -14.86 -11.91
C GLN A 378 8.63 -15.49 -11.88
N TRP A 379 9.60 -14.86 -11.23
CA TRP A 379 10.93 -15.44 -11.09
C TRP A 379 10.91 -16.74 -10.28
N ALA A 380 10.15 -16.81 -9.18
CA ALA A 380 10.00 -18.05 -8.41
C ALA A 380 9.45 -19.20 -9.27
N LEU A 381 8.45 -18.92 -10.12
CA LEU A 381 7.87 -19.91 -11.05
C LEU A 381 8.85 -20.33 -12.16
N LEU A 382 9.64 -19.41 -12.69
CA LEU A 382 10.63 -19.67 -13.73
C LEU A 382 11.86 -20.42 -13.19
N LYS A 383 12.32 -20.07 -11.99
CA LYS A 383 13.45 -20.72 -11.30
C LYS A 383 13.13 -22.16 -10.91
N ALA A 384 11.91 -22.43 -10.42
CA ALA A 384 11.47 -23.81 -10.15
C ALA A 384 11.60 -24.72 -11.39
N LYS A 385 11.35 -24.18 -12.59
CA LYS A 385 11.54 -24.91 -13.87
C LYS A 385 13.02 -25.07 -14.26
N LEU A 386 13.87 -24.09 -13.97
CA LEU A 386 15.33 -24.19 -14.17
C LEU A 386 16.02 -25.16 -13.22
N GLU A 387 15.45 -25.35 -12.02
CA GLU A 387 16.01 -26.17 -10.94
C GLU A 387 15.26 -27.52 -10.78
N GLY A 388 14.38 -27.87 -11.73
CA GLY A 388 13.72 -29.18 -11.83
C GLY A 388 12.66 -29.48 -10.76
N THR A 389 12.21 -28.47 -10.00
CA THR A 389 11.34 -28.62 -8.83
C THR A 389 9.86 -28.39 -9.17
N GLU A 390 9.36 -28.99 -10.25
CA GLU A 390 7.94 -28.92 -10.59
C GLU A 390 7.07 -29.70 -9.59
N LYS A 391 6.29 -28.97 -8.79
CA LYS A 391 5.04 -29.46 -8.22
C LYS A 391 3.89 -28.79 -8.99
N PRO A 392 3.09 -29.52 -9.79
CA PRO A 392 2.23 -28.91 -10.79
C PRO A 392 1.08 -28.12 -10.16
N ALA A 393 0.98 -26.85 -10.52
CA ALA A 393 -0.11 -25.95 -10.16
C ALA A 393 -0.59 -25.19 -11.40
N ALA A 394 -1.32 -25.88 -12.28
CA ALA A 394 -2.12 -25.24 -13.32
C ALA A 394 -3.39 -24.62 -12.70
N PRO A 395 -3.85 -23.45 -13.17
CA PRO A 395 -4.96 -22.74 -12.54
C PRO A 395 -6.32 -23.15 -13.09
N GLU A 396 -7.36 -23.16 -12.25
CA GLU A 396 -8.72 -22.93 -12.74
C GLU A 396 -9.60 -22.21 -11.70
N LEU A 397 -10.39 -21.24 -12.17
CA LEU A 397 -11.35 -20.46 -11.38
C LEU A 397 -12.74 -21.13 -11.43
N LYS A 398 -13.13 -21.87 -10.39
CA LYS A 398 -14.54 -22.23 -10.17
C LYS A 398 -15.00 -21.96 -8.72
N ARG A 399 -16.19 -21.38 -8.60
CA ARG A 399 -16.84 -20.96 -7.34
C ARG A 399 -17.45 -22.19 -6.65
N THR A 400 -17.27 -22.36 -5.33
CA THR A 400 -18.36 -22.34 -4.31
C THR A 400 -17.93 -22.78 -2.90
N ALA A 401 -18.34 -21.99 -1.90
CA ALA A 401 -18.77 -22.35 -0.54
C ALA A 401 -18.29 -23.67 0.14
N VAL A 402 -17.28 -23.56 1.02
CA VAL A 402 -17.15 -24.38 2.25
C VAL A 402 -16.74 -23.43 3.40
N ARG A 403 -17.70 -22.86 4.14
CA ARG A 403 -18.23 -23.40 5.43
C ARG A 403 -17.13 -23.76 6.44
N ARG A 404 -16.91 -22.87 7.42
CA ARG A 404 -16.13 -23.15 8.65
C ARG A 404 -16.47 -24.52 9.24
N ARG A 405 -15.45 -25.30 9.62
CA ARG A 405 -15.56 -26.32 10.68
C ARG A 405 -14.46 -26.08 11.71
N ASN A 406 -14.87 -26.08 12.97
CA ASN A 406 -14.04 -25.72 14.11
C ASN A 406 -13.07 -26.86 14.47
N ALA A 407 -11.89 -26.51 14.97
CA ALA A 407 -11.01 -27.42 15.70
C ALA A 407 -10.80 -26.91 17.13
N MET A 408 -11.88 -26.81 17.91
CA MET A 408 -11.79 -26.53 19.34
C MET A 408 -11.85 -27.86 20.09
N LYS A 409 -10.75 -28.26 20.75
CA LYS A 409 -10.76 -29.38 21.70
C LYS A 409 -11.50 -28.92 22.96
N GLY A 410 -12.60 -29.59 23.28
CA GLY A 410 -13.34 -29.42 24.53
C GLY A 410 -13.76 -30.79 25.07
N LEU A 411 -13.48 -31.05 26.34
CA LEU A 411 -13.90 -32.27 27.02
C LEU A 411 -15.41 -32.23 27.29
N THR A 412 -16.11 -33.36 27.13
CA THR A 412 -17.03 -33.92 28.16
C THR A 412 -17.60 -35.28 27.69
N ARG A 413 -18.23 -36.03 28.61
CA ARG A 413 -18.58 -37.45 28.47
C ARG A 413 -20.07 -37.65 28.12
N ARG A 414 -20.37 -38.66 27.29
CA ARG A 414 -21.69 -39.35 27.20
C ARG A 414 -21.82 -40.35 28.38
N PRO A 415 -22.99 -40.94 28.73
CA PRO A 415 -24.10 -41.44 27.89
C PRO A 415 -25.46 -40.73 28.22
N LYS A 416 -26.69 -41.22 27.97
CA LYS A 416 -27.20 -42.49 27.40
C LYS A 416 -28.31 -42.29 26.34
N ALA A 417 -29.57 -42.70 26.59
CA ALA A 417 -30.59 -42.90 25.55
C ALA A 417 -32.05 -42.92 26.06
N ALA A 418 -32.98 -42.53 25.19
CA ALA A 418 -34.34 -43.11 24.99
C ALA A 418 -35.00 -42.42 23.76
N THR A 419 -36.14 -42.83 23.17
CA THR A 419 -36.62 -44.13 22.63
C THR A 419 -37.90 -43.83 21.83
N GLY A 420 -38.09 -44.44 20.65
CA GLY A 420 -39.36 -44.38 19.87
C GLY A 420 -39.53 -43.14 18.96
N THR A 421 -40.38 -43.16 17.92
CA THR A 421 -41.20 -44.26 17.34
C THR A 421 -41.39 -44.01 15.83
N ALA A 422 -41.74 -45.04 15.04
CA ALA A 422 -41.78 -45.00 13.57
C ALA A 422 -43.16 -44.67 12.96
N ARG A 423 -43.19 -44.17 11.70
CA ARG A 423 -43.96 -44.76 10.57
C ARG A 423 -43.80 -44.05 9.20
N THR A 424 -44.15 -44.78 8.15
CA THR A 424 -44.16 -44.51 6.69
C THR A 424 -45.21 -45.47 6.04
N PRO A 425 -45.54 -45.45 4.73
CA PRO A 425 -45.63 -44.36 3.72
C PRO A 425 -46.89 -44.41 2.79
N SER A 426 -47.05 -43.42 1.88
CA SER A 426 -47.72 -43.55 0.53
C SER A 426 -49.25 -43.84 0.45
N PRO A 427 -49.92 -43.92 -0.75
CA PRO A 427 -49.51 -43.73 -2.16
C PRO A 427 -50.42 -42.77 -3.03
N ALA A 428 -50.40 -42.93 -4.37
CA ALA A 428 -50.76 -41.96 -5.45
C ALA A 428 -52.03 -42.28 -6.31
N ALA A 429 -52.11 -41.68 -7.52
CA ALA A 429 -53.08 -41.83 -8.66
C ALA A 429 -54.35 -40.93 -8.65
N ALA A 430 -55.02 -40.57 -9.77
CA ALA A 430 -54.89 -40.83 -11.22
C ALA A 430 -55.30 -39.56 -12.06
N GLU A 431 -54.87 -39.32 -13.32
CA GLU A 431 -55.56 -39.55 -14.65
C GLU A 431 -56.91 -38.79 -14.87
N THR A 432 -57.40 -38.36 -16.06
CA THR A 432 -57.22 -38.77 -17.48
C THR A 432 -57.62 -37.66 -18.51
N ASN A 433 -56.99 -37.65 -19.71
CA ASN A 433 -57.50 -37.43 -21.10
C ASN A 433 -58.34 -36.21 -21.60
N SER A 434 -58.32 -36.04 -22.94
CA SER A 434 -58.84 -34.95 -23.81
C SER A 434 -60.17 -35.35 -24.56
N PRO A 435 -60.69 -34.79 -25.71
CA PRO A 435 -60.01 -34.13 -26.87
C PRO A 435 -60.76 -33.05 -27.75
N SER A 436 -60.02 -32.54 -28.77
CA SER A 436 -60.45 -32.17 -30.16
C SER A 436 -61.16 -30.85 -30.56
N LYS A 437 -60.41 -30.02 -31.34
CA LYS A 437 -60.73 -29.22 -32.57
C LYS A 437 -61.89 -28.19 -32.56
N THR A 438 -61.93 -27.11 -33.36
CA THR A 438 -61.37 -26.75 -34.69
C THR A 438 -61.14 -25.21 -34.71
N GLU A 439 -59.95 -24.65 -35.07
CA GLU A 439 -59.59 -24.02 -36.38
C GLU A 439 -60.58 -22.93 -36.88
N VAL A 440 -60.22 -21.74 -37.39
CA VAL A 440 -59.02 -21.13 -38.05
C VAL A 440 -59.04 -19.58 -37.75
N GLN A 441 -58.02 -18.69 -37.75
CA GLN A 441 -56.57 -18.66 -38.09
C GLN A 441 -55.75 -18.07 -36.89
N GLY A 442 -54.76 -17.14 -36.88
CA GLY A 442 -54.03 -16.22 -37.82
C GLY A 442 -54.31 -14.72 -37.53
N THR A 443 -53.36 -13.76 -37.49
CA THR A 443 -51.88 -13.72 -37.64
C THR A 443 -51.18 -13.33 -36.32
N GLY A 444 -49.86 -13.45 -36.10
CA GLY A 444 -48.78 -14.10 -36.84
C GLY A 444 -47.41 -13.81 -36.18
N ARG A 445 -46.53 -14.81 -35.99
CA ARG A 445 -45.17 -14.61 -35.43
C ARG A 445 -44.17 -15.74 -35.73
N ASP A 446 -42.98 -15.32 -36.15
CA ASP A 446 -41.62 -15.81 -35.83
C ASP A 446 -41.12 -17.25 -36.05
N LEU A 447 -40.00 -17.30 -36.81
CA LEU A 447 -38.87 -18.25 -36.83
C LEU A 447 -39.06 -19.69 -37.32
N VAL A 448 -38.81 -19.88 -38.62
CA VAL A 448 -38.40 -21.15 -39.25
C VAL A 448 -36.91 -21.45 -38.97
N THR A 449 -36.56 -22.74 -38.95
CA THR A 449 -35.20 -23.25 -38.70
C THR A 449 -34.28 -23.11 -39.91
N ARG A 450 -32.99 -22.80 -39.65
CA ARG A 450 -31.79 -22.94 -40.53
C ARG A 450 -32.00 -22.92 -42.06
N ASN A 451 -31.34 -21.96 -42.70
CA ASN A 451 -30.57 -22.28 -43.91
C ASN A 451 -29.19 -21.61 -43.86
N MET A 452 -28.21 -22.18 -44.55
CA MET A 452 -26.81 -21.73 -44.45
C MET A 452 -26.53 -20.56 -45.40
N ALA A 453 -26.09 -19.43 -44.85
CA ALA A 453 -25.50 -18.33 -45.60
C ALA A 453 -24.08 -18.07 -45.10
N LYS A 454 -23.10 -18.16 -46.01
CA LYS A 454 -21.68 -17.94 -45.75
C LYS A 454 -21.41 -16.43 -45.61
N VAL A 455 -21.48 -15.90 -44.39
CA VAL A 455 -20.99 -14.55 -44.08
C VAL A 455 -19.52 -14.65 -43.69
N GLU A 456 -18.66 -13.98 -44.44
CA GLU A 456 -17.22 -14.01 -44.23
C GLU A 456 -16.84 -13.06 -43.08
N THR A 457 -16.67 -13.62 -41.87
CA THR A 457 -16.03 -12.94 -40.74
C THR A 457 -14.54 -12.72 -41.03
N ARG A 458 -14.27 -11.74 -41.88
CA ARG A 458 -12.97 -11.09 -42.01
C ARG A 458 -12.48 -10.75 -40.59
N PRO A 459 -11.35 -11.31 -40.12
CA PRO A 459 -10.90 -11.04 -38.77
C PRO A 459 -10.65 -9.53 -38.64
N GLN A 460 -11.22 -8.92 -37.61
CA GLN A 460 -10.84 -7.56 -37.24
C GLN A 460 -9.35 -7.60 -36.93
N ALA A 461 -8.57 -6.85 -37.74
CA ALA A 461 -7.14 -6.71 -37.50
C ALA A 461 -6.95 -6.13 -36.09
N LEU A 462 -6.02 -6.69 -35.33
CA LEU A 462 -5.66 -6.17 -34.01
C LEU A 462 -5.09 -4.76 -34.20
N GLU A 463 -5.91 -3.74 -33.94
CA GLU A 463 -5.46 -2.35 -33.98
C GLU A 463 -4.31 -2.18 -32.98
N VAL A 464 -3.15 -1.77 -33.50
CA VAL A 464 -1.94 -1.61 -32.69
C VAL A 464 -2.20 -0.48 -31.69
N PRO A 465 -2.07 -0.70 -30.37
CA PRO A 465 -2.38 0.32 -29.37
C PRO A 465 -1.52 1.58 -29.56
N VAL A 466 -2.14 2.63 -30.08
CA VAL A 466 -1.49 3.92 -30.31
C VAL A 466 -1.17 4.53 -28.94
N ARG A 467 0.12 4.71 -28.64
CA ARG A 467 0.55 5.43 -27.43
C ARG A 467 0.03 6.86 -27.51
N ARG A 468 -0.70 7.28 -26.47
CA ARG A 468 -1.11 8.67 -26.25
C ARG A 468 -0.24 9.25 -25.13
N PHE A 469 -0.79 9.36 -23.93
CA PHE A 469 -0.11 9.79 -22.71
C PHE A 469 -0.87 9.21 -21.50
N SER A 470 -0.21 9.02 -20.36
CA SER A 470 -0.85 8.70 -19.08
C SER A 470 -1.29 9.97 -18.34
N VAL A 471 -2.11 9.82 -17.29
CA VAL A 471 -2.46 10.94 -16.39
C VAL A 471 -1.19 11.51 -15.74
N SER A 472 -0.25 10.66 -15.31
CA SER A 472 1.04 11.08 -14.77
C SER A 472 1.90 11.84 -15.78
N GLU A 473 2.01 11.38 -17.03
CA GLU A 473 2.72 12.09 -18.10
C GLU A 473 2.09 13.47 -18.38
N ARG A 474 0.75 13.59 -18.29
CA ARG A 474 0.06 14.89 -18.41
C ARG A 474 0.34 15.81 -17.22
N LEU A 475 0.33 15.31 -15.99
CA LEU A 475 0.64 16.10 -14.79
C LEU A 475 2.12 16.56 -14.78
N MET A 476 3.04 15.74 -15.29
CA MET A 476 4.44 16.11 -15.51
C MET A 476 4.59 17.22 -16.56
N GLN A 477 3.85 17.14 -17.68
CA GLN A 477 3.79 18.23 -18.68
C GLN A 477 3.27 19.54 -18.10
N LEU A 478 2.20 19.50 -17.29
CA LEU A 478 1.59 20.69 -16.68
C LEU A 478 2.49 21.34 -15.61
N SER A 479 3.15 20.53 -14.78
CA SER A 479 4.01 21.01 -13.69
C SER A 479 5.44 21.36 -14.11
N GLY A 480 5.85 21.00 -15.33
CA GLY A 480 7.23 21.13 -15.80
C GLY A 480 8.23 20.21 -15.08
N ARG A 481 7.76 19.23 -14.30
CA ARG A 481 8.60 18.35 -13.46
C ARG A 481 8.92 17.05 -14.20
N SER A 482 10.18 16.60 -14.07
CA SER A 482 10.69 15.37 -14.67
C SER A 482 10.32 14.09 -13.90
N TYR A 483 9.49 14.19 -12.86
CA TYR A 483 9.13 13.10 -11.96
C TYR A 483 7.69 13.24 -11.46
N ASP A 484 7.03 12.10 -11.23
CA ASP A 484 5.67 12.02 -10.70
C ASP A 484 5.68 12.01 -9.16
N VAL A 485 4.85 12.86 -8.55
CA VAL A 485 4.66 13.00 -7.10
C VAL A 485 3.18 12.81 -6.73
N TYR A 486 2.32 12.60 -7.72
CA TYR A 486 0.98 13.15 -7.67
C TYR A 486 -0.13 12.13 -7.50
N GLN A 487 0.11 10.82 -7.47
CA GLN A 487 -1.00 9.83 -7.54
C GLN A 487 -2.08 10.02 -6.45
N ASP A 488 -1.70 10.00 -5.17
CA ASP A 488 -2.68 10.12 -4.07
C ASP A 488 -3.25 11.55 -3.94
N LEU A 489 -2.45 12.57 -4.27
CA LEU A 489 -2.87 13.99 -4.25
C LEU A 489 -3.81 14.32 -5.42
N PHE A 490 -3.58 13.75 -6.60
CA PHE A 490 -4.49 13.82 -7.73
C PHE A 490 -5.80 13.11 -7.40
N LEU A 491 -5.74 11.89 -6.84
CA LEU A 491 -6.94 11.12 -6.51
C LEU A 491 -7.78 11.75 -5.37
N SER A 492 -7.18 12.52 -4.45
CA SER A 492 -7.95 13.27 -3.44
C SER A 492 -8.73 14.46 -4.06
N HIS A 493 -8.18 15.12 -5.07
CA HIS A 493 -8.81 16.28 -5.73
C HIS A 493 -9.63 15.93 -6.97
N ALA A 494 -9.41 14.77 -7.60
CA ALA A 494 -10.03 14.38 -8.88
C ALA A 494 -11.57 14.42 -8.85
N ARG A 495 -12.21 14.00 -7.75
CA ARG A 495 -13.68 14.07 -7.62
C ARG A 495 -14.23 15.50 -7.67
N ASN A 496 -13.51 16.46 -7.10
CA ASN A 496 -13.88 17.86 -7.19
C ASN A 496 -13.64 18.43 -8.61
N ALA A 497 -12.59 17.97 -9.32
CA ALA A 497 -12.37 18.30 -10.72
C ALA A 497 -13.49 17.76 -11.63
N ILE A 498 -13.88 16.49 -11.46
CA ILE A 498 -14.97 15.84 -12.22
C ILE A 498 -16.27 16.62 -12.05
N ARG A 499 -16.65 16.96 -10.80
CA ARG A 499 -17.84 17.78 -10.50
C ARG A 499 -17.79 19.15 -11.19
N ARG A 500 -16.64 19.83 -11.17
CA ARG A 500 -16.47 21.13 -11.85
C ARG A 500 -16.53 21.02 -13.36
N VAL A 501 -16.03 19.93 -13.97
CA VAL A 501 -16.07 19.75 -15.42
C VAL A 501 -17.46 19.38 -15.91
N LEU A 502 -18.11 18.39 -15.30
CA LEU A 502 -19.45 17.91 -15.70
C LEU A 502 -20.59 18.83 -15.24
N GLY A 503 -20.37 19.66 -14.22
CA GLY A 503 -21.32 20.67 -13.74
C GLY A 503 -21.25 22.04 -14.43
N LYS A 504 -20.24 22.30 -15.28
CA LYS A 504 -20.11 23.57 -16.03
C LYS A 504 -21.37 23.80 -16.87
N GLY A 505 -22.04 24.95 -16.62
CA GLY A 505 -23.27 25.35 -17.30
C GLY A 505 -24.58 24.78 -16.76
N ARG A 506 -24.58 23.89 -15.74
CA ARG A 506 -25.82 23.27 -15.22
C ARG A 506 -26.49 24.00 -14.04
N GLY A 507 -25.95 25.14 -13.61
CA GLY A 507 -26.56 26.01 -12.60
C GLY A 507 -26.19 25.72 -11.14
N LEU A 508 -26.53 26.64 -10.23
CA LEU A 508 -25.99 26.67 -8.86
C LEU A 508 -26.50 25.53 -7.95
N PHE A 509 -27.63 24.91 -8.29
CA PHE A 509 -28.26 23.82 -7.54
C PHE A 509 -28.03 22.43 -8.18
N PHE A 510 -27.17 22.33 -9.20
CA PHE A 510 -26.89 21.06 -9.86
C PHE A 510 -26.04 20.12 -8.99
N SER A 511 -26.54 18.90 -8.79
CA SER A 511 -25.78 17.79 -8.22
C SER A 511 -25.46 16.75 -9.30
N LEU A 512 -24.20 16.32 -9.36
CA LEU A 512 -23.75 15.26 -10.26
C LEU A 512 -24.18 13.88 -9.68
N PRO A 513 -24.83 13.00 -10.46
CA PRO A 513 -25.10 11.63 -10.01
C PRO A 513 -23.79 10.89 -9.68
N ALA A 514 -23.77 10.18 -8.55
CA ALA A 514 -22.57 9.48 -8.09
C ALA A 514 -22.03 8.48 -9.12
N GLU A 515 -22.90 7.82 -9.88
CA GLU A 515 -22.54 6.89 -10.96
C GLU A 515 -21.73 7.57 -12.08
N ALA A 516 -22.11 8.79 -12.48
CA ALA A 516 -21.38 9.58 -13.48
C ALA A 516 -20.01 10.07 -12.95
N GLU A 517 -19.91 10.35 -11.64
CA GLU A 517 -18.65 10.70 -10.99
C GLU A 517 -17.71 9.48 -10.88
N ASP A 518 -18.23 8.34 -10.45
CA ASP A 518 -17.49 7.11 -10.21
C ASP A 518 -16.91 6.51 -11.50
N LEU A 519 -17.65 6.57 -12.63
CA LEU A 519 -17.16 6.14 -13.94
C LEU A 519 -15.89 6.89 -14.36
N VAL A 520 -15.90 8.22 -14.29
CA VAL A 520 -14.73 9.04 -14.65
C VAL A 520 -13.61 8.89 -13.64
N TYR A 521 -13.93 8.78 -12.34
CA TYR A 521 -12.95 8.59 -11.27
C TYR A 521 -12.19 7.27 -11.38
N GLU A 522 -12.89 6.15 -11.53
CA GLU A 522 -12.25 4.83 -11.65
C GLU A 522 -11.54 4.67 -12.99
N TYR A 523 -12.01 5.29 -14.08
CA TYR A 523 -11.25 5.37 -15.34
C TYR A 523 -9.92 6.08 -15.14
N LEU A 524 -9.90 7.28 -14.55
CA LEU A 524 -8.68 8.05 -14.27
C LEU A 524 -7.72 7.29 -13.35
N LYS A 525 -8.25 6.68 -12.28
CA LYS A 525 -7.50 5.90 -11.30
C LYS A 525 -6.87 4.65 -11.90
N ARG A 526 -7.61 3.91 -12.75
CA ARG A 526 -7.11 2.73 -13.48
C ARG A 526 -6.05 3.09 -14.52
N ASN A 527 -6.19 4.25 -15.16
CA ASN A 527 -5.32 4.71 -16.24
C ASN A 527 -4.21 5.68 -15.78
N TYR A 528 -4.03 5.88 -14.48
CA TYR A 528 -3.15 6.93 -13.94
C TYR A 528 -1.73 6.88 -14.54
N SER A 529 -1.16 5.68 -14.64
CA SER A 529 0.15 5.41 -15.25
C SER A 529 0.06 4.64 -16.59
N ASN A 530 -1.09 4.67 -17.28
CA ASN A 530 -1.29 3.97 -18.55
C ASN A 530 -1.09 4.90 -19.77
N PRO A 531 0.03 4.81 -20.52
CA PRO A 531 0.27 5.65 -21.70
C PRO A 531 -0.54 5.23 -22.94
N TYR A 532 -1.35 4.17 -22.83
CA TYR A 532 -2.27 3.68 -23.87
C TYR A 532 -3.74 3.94 -23.51
N MET A 533 -4.03 4.84 -22.57
CA MET A 533 -5.41 5.19 -22.23
C MET A 533 -6.11 5.84 -23.43
N ASN A 534 -7.33 5.42 -23.74
CA ASN A 534 -8.12 5.95 -24.84
C ASN A 534 -9.56 6.19 -24.40
N TRP A 535 -9.84 7.43 -23.96
CA TRP A 535 -11.14 7.82 -23.45
C TRP A 535 -12.20 7.79 -24.56
N GLU A 536 -11.86 8.30 -25.75
CA GLU A 536 -12.71 8.44 -26.95
C GLU A 536 -13.32 7.11 -27.46
N GLN A 537 -12.77 5.96 -27.04
CA GLN A 537 -13.26 4.63 -27.40
C GLN A 537 -13.66 3.78 -26.18
N SER A 538 -13.56 4.34 -24.97
CA SER A 538 -13.82 3.64 -23.70
C SER A 538 -15.28 3.18 -23.56
N GLN A 539 -15.52 2.22 -22.66
CA GLN A 539 -16.88 1.82 -22.29
C GLN A 539 -17.47 2.83 -21.30
N GLU A 540 -16.60 3.40 -20.48
CA GLU A 540 -16.88 4.38 -19.44
C GLU A 540 -17.41 5.70 -20.02
N GLN A 541 -16.89 6.21 -21.15
CA GLN A 541 -17.48 7.35 -21.86
C GLN A 541 -18.89 7.02 -22.38
N LYS A 542 -19.09 5.85 -23.00
CA LYS A 542 -20.39 5.46 -23.57
C LYS A 542 -21.46 5.32 -22.49
N GLN A 543 -21.06 4.88 -21.29
CA GLN A 543 -21.92 4.84 -20.11
C GLN A 543 -22.21 6.24 -19.56
N LEU A 544 -21.21 7.13 -19.53
CA LEU A 544 -21.38 8.54 -19.14
C LEU A 544 -22.35 9.29 -20.08
N GLU A 545 -22.25 9.05 -21.40
CA GLU A 545 -23.14 9.61 -22.41
C GLU A 545 -24.57 9.06 -22.29
N ALA A 546 -24.73 7.77 -21.97
CA ALA A 546 -26.03 7.17 -21.66
C ALA A 546 -26.67 7.75 -20.38
N LEU A 547 -25.87 8.26 -19.44
CA LEU A 547 -26.32 9.03 -18.27
C LEU A 547 -26.61 10.52 -18.58
N GLY A 548 -26.51 10.95 -19.84
CA GLY A 548 -26.78 12.34 -20.25
C GLY A 548 -25.65 13.32 -19.97
N PHE A 549 -24.40 12.84 -19.89
CA PHE A 549 -23.20 13.65 -19.69
C PHE A 549 -22.19 13.45 -20.83
N SER A 550 -21.82 14.54 -21.51
CA SER A 550 -20.79 14.53 -22.54
C SER A 550 -19.45 15.01 -21.97
N LEU A 551 -18.40 14.22 -22.18
CA LEU A 551 -17.01 14.58 -21.89
C LEU A 551 -16.16 14.13 -23.07
N SER A 552 -15.87 15.02 -24.00
CA SER A 552 -15.11 14.68 -25.22
C SER A 552 -13.61 14.52 -24.97
N LYS A 553 -13.06 15.15 -23.94
CA LYS A 553 -11.63 15.13 -23.60
C LYS A 553 -11.42 14.93 -22.11
N ILE A 554 -10.75 13.84 -21.75
CA ILE A 554 -10.43 13.50 -20.36
C ILE A 554 -9.41 14.48 -19.75
N GLU A 555 -8.58 15.09 -20.61
CA GLU A 555 -7.63 16.15 -20.29
C GLU A 555 -8.29 17.33 -19.57
N ALA A 556 -9.55 17.66 -19.90
CA ALA A 556 -10.27 18.75 -19.23
C ALA A 556 -10.45 18.51 -17.71
N VAL A 557 -10.51 17.24 -17.28
CA VAL A 557 -10.57 16.85 -15.87
C VAL A 557 -9.18 16.84 -15.24
N ILE A 558 -8.16 16.39 -15.97
CA ILE A 558 -6.77 16.35 -15.49
C ILE A 558 -6.25 17.77 -15.26
N ASP A 559 -6.46 18.66 -16.24
CA ASP A 559 -6.06 20.06 -16.21
C ASP A 559 -6.83 20.89 -15.16
N GLU A 560 -8.12 20.58 -14.90
CA GLU A 560 -8.88 21.19 -13.80
C GLU A 560 -8.43 20.66 -12.43
N CYS A 561 -8.08 19.37 -12.32
CA CYS A 561 -7.54 18.81 -11.08
C CYS A 561 -6.18 19.43 -10.72
N TYR A 562 -5.30 19.59 -11.71
CA TYR A 562 -4.02 20.27 -11.52
C TYR A 562 -4.21 21.72 -10.99
N LYS A 563 -5.17 22.47 -11.55
CA LYS A 563 -5.56 23.82 -11.07
C LYS A 563 -6.24 23.85 -9.70
N ILE A 564 -6.63 22.71 -9.13
CA ILE A 564 -7.07 22.57 -7.74
C ILE A 564 -5.86 22.27 -6.84
N MET A 565 -4.84 21.57 -7.34
CA MET A 565 -3.62 21.21 -6.60
C MET A 565 -2.59 22.34 -6.50
N GLU A 566 -2.70 23.38 -7.34
CA GLU A 566 -1.91 24.62 -7.26
C GLU A 566 -2.54 25.72 -6.38
N LYS A 567 -3.63 25.42 -5.65
CA LYS A 567 -4.42 26.41 -4.87
C LYS A 567 -4.65 26.00 -3.42
#